data_AF-A0A9N9PCB3-F1
#
_entry.id   AF-A0A9N9PCB3-F1
#
_cell.length_a   1.000
_cell.length_b   1.000
_cell.length_c   1.000
_cell.angle_alpha   90.00
_cell.angle_beta   90.00
_cell.angle_gamma   90.00
#
_symmetry.space_group_name_H-M   'P 1'
#
loop_
_entity.id
_entity.type
_entity.pdbx_description
1 polymer ?
#
loop_
_entity_poly.entity_id
_entity_poly.type
_entity_poly.pdbx_seq_one_letter_code
_entity_poly.pdbx_strand_id
1 'polypeptide(L)'
;LNLEENQNNEKCLYCDEIFSNPLPLKVLKYLHDIKTGEVSANTAVEQIEFCRIHHGEKEIIPYGIKKKYPLDIDFINLPNRILNMKSEILKVIRGQKYSEYCVNAIKKIQEIG
;
A
#
# COMPACT_ATOMS: atom_id res chain seq x y z
N LEU A 1 31.35 4.70 5.71
CA LEU A 1 31.77 4.47 4.31
C LEU A 1 30.70 5.08 3.41
N ASN A 2 31.12 5.90 2.44
CA ASN A 2 30.27 6.67 1.56
C ASN A 2 29.26 5.76 0.82
N LEU A 3 27.96 6.00 1.00
CA LEU A 3 26.87 5.29 0.31
C LEU A 3 26.45 6.04 -0.97
N GLU A 4 27.43 6.53 -1.72
CA GLU A 4 27.24 6.96 -3.11
C GLU A 4 27.88 5.90 -4.00
N GLU A 5 27.25 4.73 -4.09
CA GLU A 5 27.54 3.79 -5.16
C GLU A 5 26.38 3.82 -6.15
N ASN A 6 26.73 4.09 -7.40
CA ASN A 6 25.87 4.10 -8.58
C ASN A 6 25.15 2.74 -8.74
N GLN A 7 24.01 2.56 -8.08
CA GLN A 7 23.16 1.38 -8.27
C GLN A 7 22.22 1.59 -9.48
N ASN A 8 22.81 1.66 -10.67
CA ASN A 8 22.02 1.58 -11.89
C ASN A 8 21.50 0.14 -12.05
N ASN A 9 20.20 -0.04 -11.86
CA ASN A 9 19.44 -1.26 -12.19
C ASN A 9 19.72 -2.52 -11.34
N GLU A 10 20.04 -2.38 -10.05
CA GLU A 10 20.04 -3.55 -9.16
C GLU A 10 18.63 -4.15 -9.07
N LYS A 11 18.55 -5.48 -9.21
CA LYS A 11 17.31 -6.25 -9.08
C LYS A 11 17.15 -6.77 -7.66
N CYS A 12 15.91 -6.81 -7.20
CA CYS A 12 15.51 -7.51 -6.00
C CYS A 12 15.81 -9.01 -6.14
N LEU A 13 16.52 -9.58 -5.15
CA LEU A 13 16.93 -10.98 -5.13
C LEU A 13 15.76 -11.98 -5.00
N TYR A 14 14.55 -11.49 -4.68
CA TYR A 14 13.39 -12.34 -4.38
C TYR A 14 12.24 -12.21 -5.39
N CYS A 15 12.14 -11.09 -6.13
CA CYS A 15 11.10 -10.90 -7.14
C CYS A 15 11.62 -10.45 -8.52
N ASP A 16 12.94 -10.34 -8.69
CA ASP A 16 13.63 -9.94 -9.93
C ASP A 16 13.25 -8.55 -10.48
N GLU A 17 12.47 -7.77 -9.73
CA GLU A 17 12.12 -6.39 -10.06
C GLU A 17 13.27 -5.43 -9.77
N ILE A 18 13.40 -4.40 -10.60
CA ILE A 18 14.42 -3.35 -10.42
C ILE A 18 14.02 -2.45 -9.24
N PHE A 19 15.01 -2.11 -8.41
CA PHE A 19 14.88 -1.11 -7.35
C PHE A 19 14.67 0.30 -7.92
N SER A 20 13.89 1.12 -7.20
CA SER A 20 13.83 2.55 -7.50
C SER A 20 15.19 3.21 -7.26
N ASN A 21 15.52 4.22 -8.08
CA ASN A 21 16.68 5.08 -7.87
C ASN A 21 16.20 6.53 -7.66
N PRO A 22 16.41 7.15 -6.47
CA PRO A 22 17.10 6.60 -5.30
C PRO A 22 16.32 5.49 -4.60
N LEU A 23 17.03 4.61 -3.88
CA LEU A 23 16.43 3.53 -3.12
C LEU A 23 15.61 4.09 -1.94
N PRO A 24 14.34 3.66 -1.74
CA PRO A 24 13.54 4.15 -0.62
C PRO A 24 14.17 3.79 0.72
N LEU A 25 14.18 4.73 1.66
CA LEU A 25 14.79 4.57 3.00
C LEU A 25 14.28 3.33 3.73
N LYS A 26 12.99 3.00 3.58
CA LYS A 26 12.39 1.83 4.21
C LYS A 26 12.93 0.52 3.64
N VAL A 27 13.14 0.46 2.34
CA VAL A 27 13.75 -0.70 1.66
C VAL A 27 15.22 -0.83 2.04
N LEU A 28 15.95 0.29 2.05
CA LEU A 28 17.35 0.34 2.50
C LEU A 28 17.52 -0.17 3.93
N LYS A 29 16.66 0.30 4.86
CA LYS A 29 16.66 -0.16 6.24
C LYS A 29 16.39 -1.66 6.33
N TYR A 30 15.35 -2.16 5.66
CA TYR A 30 15.02 -3.59 5.70
C TYR A 30 16.17 -4.45 5.14
N LEU A 31 16.82 -4.03 4.05
CA LEU A 31 18.00 -4.71 3.51
C LEU A 31 19.16 -4.73 4.51
N HIS A 32 19.38 -3.63 5.23
CA HIS A 32 20.38 -3.57 6.29
C HIS A 32 20.05 -4.55 7.42
N ASP A 33 18.81 -4.56 7.89
CA ASP A 33 18.35 -5.42 8.98
C ASP A 33 18.46 -6.91 8.62
N ILE A 34 18.26 -7.27 7.34
CA ILE A 34 18.56 -8.63 6.82
C ILE A 34 20.07 -8.93 6.89
N LYS A 35 20.91 -7.98 6.45
CA LYS A 35 22.38 -8.16 6.43
C LYS A 35 22.97 -8.28 7.83
N THR A 36 22.43 -7.57 8.82
CA THR A 36 22.86 -7.65 10.22
C THR A 36 22.24 -8.82 10.97
N GLY A 37 21.25 -9.50 10.39
CA GLY A 37 20.54 -10.61 11.01
C GLY A 37 19.50 -10.19 12.06
N GLU A 38 19.14 -8.90 12.11
CA GLU A 38 18.02 -8.41 12.93
C GLU A 38 16.68 -8.89 12.40
N VAL A 39 16.58 -9.10 11.08
CA VAL A 39 15.42 -9.67 10.39
C VAL A 39 15.86 -10.88 9.57
N SER A 40 15.12 -11.99 9.66
CA SER A 40 15.33 -13.15 8.78
C SER A 40 14.63 -12.95 7.43
N ALA A 41 15.27 -13.43 6.37
CA ALA A 41 14.69 -13.55 5.02
C ALA A 41 14.94 -14.96 4.44
N ASN A 42 14.91 -15.95 5.33
CA ASN A 42 15.29 -17.33 5.02
C ASN A 42 14.09 -18.16 4.55
N THR A 43 12.87 -17.69 4.83
CA THR A 43 11.63 -18.33 4.41
C THR A 43 10.97 -17.58 3.28
N ALA A 44 10.20 -18.29 2.45
CA ALA A 44 9.42 -17.67 1.37
C ALA A 44 8.46 -16.59 1.88
N VAL A 45 7.91 -16.74 3.09
CA VAL A 45 6.98 -15.76 3.69
C VAL A 45 7.69 -14.44 3.96
N GLU A 46 8.87 -14.48 4.56
CA GLU A 46 9.69 -13.29 4.86
C GLU A 46 10.17 -12.60 3.57
N GLN A 47 10.56 -13.39 2.57
CA GLN A 47 10.96 -12.86 1.27
C GLN A 47 9.79 -12.15 0.57
N ILE A 48 8.58 -12.72 0.64
CA ILE A 48 7.36 -12.08 0.13
C ILE A 48 7.07 -10.79 0.90
N GLU A 49 7.28 -10.76 2.22
CA GLU A 49 7.08 -9.56 3.03
C GLU A 49 8.02 -8.43 2.58
N PHE A 50 9.30 -8.73 2.38
CA PHE A 50 10.25 -7.78 1.82
C PHE A 50 9.78 -7.26 0.44
N CYS A 51 9.41 -8.16 -0.46
CA CYS A 51 8.93 -7.80 -1.80
C CYS A 51 7.70 -6.88 -1.77
N ARG A 52 6.79 -7.10 -0.82
CA ARG A 52 5.62 -6.22 -0.64
C ARG A 52 6.02 -4.81 -0.23
N ILE A 53 7.01 -4.68 0.65
CA ILE A 53 7.54 -3.36 1.05
C ILE A 53 8.21 -2.69 -0.14
N HIS A 54 9.07 -3.41 -0.86
CA HIS A 54 9.73 -2.92 -2.07
C HIS A 54 8.72 -2.42 -3.12
N HIS A 55 7.75 -3.25 -3.49
CA HIS A 55 6.71 -2.90 -4.45
C HIS A 55 5.82 -1.76 -3.95
N GLY A 56 5.51 -1.74 -2.65
CA GLY A 56 4.75 -0.68 -2.01
C GLY A 56 5.40 0.69 -2.17
N GLU A 57 6.70 0.79 -1.87
CA GLU A 57 7.48 2.02 -1.99
C GLU A 57 7.68 2.45 -3.44
N LYS A 58 7.86 1.48 -4.36
CA LYS A 58 8.11 1.74 -5.78
C LYS A 58 6.86 2.16 -6.55
N GLU A 59 5.73 1.51 -6.32
CA GLU A 59 4.54 1.67 -7.17
C GLU A 59 3.32 2.20 -6.40
N ILE A 60 2.99 1.57 -5.27
CA ILE A 60 1.72 1.84 -4.58
C ILE A 60 1.70 3.24 -3.97
N ILE A 61 2.75 3.63 -3.24
CA ILE A 61 2.82 4.93 -2.57
C ILE A 61 2.82 6.07 -3.62
N PRO A 62 3.67 6.08 -4.66
CA PRO A 62 3.61 7.10 -5.70
C PRO A 62 2.26 7.19 -6.41
N TYR A 63 1.64 6.05 -6.70
CA TYR A 63 0.31 5.99 -7.29
C TYR A 63 -0.76 6.60 -6.35
N GLY A 64 -0.71 6.28 -5.06
CA GLY A 64 -1.58 6.83 -4.03
C GLY A 64 -1.46 8.35 -3.91
N ILE A 65 -0.23 8.88 -3.88
CA ILE A 65 0.03 10.32 -3.85
C ILE A 65 -0.57 11.00 -5.10
N LYS A 66 -0.38 10.43 -6.29
CA LYS A 66 -0.98 10.93 -7.54
C LYS A 66 -2.51 10.96 -7.48
N LYS A 67 -3.13 10.06 -6.72
CA LYS A 67 -4.58 9.99 -6.47
C LYS A 67 -5.04 10.80 -5.26
N LYS A 68 -4.14 11.60 -4.65
CA LYS A 68 -4.40 12.43 -3.46
C LYS A 68 -4.74 11.62 -2.20
N TYR A 69 -4.28 10.37 -2.09
CA TYR A 69 -4.32 9.66 -0.83
C TYR A 69 -3.31 10.28 0.16
N PRO A 70 -3.64 10.35 1.45
CA PRO A 70 -2.71 10.84 2.45
C PRO A 70 -1.54 9.86 2.64
N LEU A 71 -0.37 10.39 2.98
CA LEU A 71 0.81 9.60 3.33
C LEU A 71 0.61 8.85 4.64
N ASP A 72 -0.03 9.52 5.61
CA ASP A 72 -0.30 8.98 6.94
C ASP A 72 -1.79 8.77 7.17
N ILE A 73 -2.13 7.66 7.83
CA ILE A 73 -3.49 7.37 8.26
C ILE A 73 -3.65 7.82 9.71
N ASP A 74 -4.50 8.81 9.94
CA ASP A 74 -4.91 9.20 11.29
C ASP A 74 -5.89 8.16 11.86
N PHE A 75 -5.33 7.21 12.62
CA PHE A 75 -6.10 6.19 13.34
C PHE A 75 -6.79 6.75 14.59
N ILE A 76 -6.29 7.85 15.17
CA ILE A 76 -6.86 8.47 16.38
C ILE A 76 -8.24 9.04 16.05
N ASN A 77 -8.35 9.79 14.95
CA ASN A 77 -9.62 10.37 14.51
C ASN A 77 -10.43 9.45 13.58
N LEU A 78 -9.96 8.23 13.31
CA LEU A 78 -10.68 7.28 12.46
C LEU A 78 -12.13 7.02 12.93
N PRO A 79 -12.43 6.82 14.23
CA PRO A 79 -13.81 6.64 14.68
C PRO A 79 -14.71 7.85 14.35
N ASN A 80 -14.22 9.07 14.57
CA ASN A 80 -14.95 10.30 14.28
C ASN A 80 -15.22 10.46 12.78
N ARG A 81 -14.23 10.12 11.93
CA ARG A 81 -14.40 10.10 10.47
C ARG A 81 -15.51 9.14 10.04
N ILE A 82 -15.55 7.93 10.60
CA ILE A 82 -16.59 6.93 10.32
C ILE A 82 -17.97 7.46 10.75
N LEU A 83 -18.08 8.02 11.95
CA LEU A 83 -19.33 8.59 12.45
C LEU A 83 -19.85 9.74 11.57
N ASN A 84 -18.95 10.61 11.13
CA ASN A 84 -19.28 11.74 10.26
C ASN A 84 -19.71 11.29 8.85
N MET A 85 -19.28 10.10 8.39
CA MET A 85 -19.75 9.52 7.13
C MET A 85 -21.15 8.92 7.23
N LYS A 86 -21.65 8.60 8.44
CA LYS A 86 -22.92 7.89 8.64
C LYS A 86 -24.10 8.54 7.94
N SER A 87 -24.24 9.86 8.05
CA SER A 87 -25.36 10.59 7.44
C SER A 87 -25.34 10.52 5.92
N GLU A 88 -24.16 10.66 5.31
CA GLU A 88 -23.97 10.56 3.86
C GLU A 88 -24.20 9.12 3.35
N ILE A 89 -23.73 8.11 4.10
CA ILE A 89 -23.98 6.71 3.77
C ILE A 89 -25.48 6.40 3.84
N LEU A 90 -26.19 6.90 4.84
CA LEU A 90 -27.65 6.71 4.94
C LEU A 90 -28.39 7.33 3.76
N LYS A 91 -27.94 8.48 3.23
CA LYS A 91 -28.51 9.07 2.02
C LYS A 91 -28.30 8.16 0.81
N VAL A 92 -27.13 7.52 0.69
CA VAL A 92 -26.87 6.53 -0.38
C VAL A 92 -27.81 5.33 -0.25
N ILE A 93 -27.92 4.74 0.95
CA ILE A 93 -28.79 3.58 1.20
C ILE A 93 -30.26 3.89 0.88
N ARG A 94 -30.72 5.11 1.20
CA ARG A 94 -32.10 5.56 0.95
C ARG A 94 -32.36 5.98 -0.51
N GLY A 95 -31.37 5.89 -1.40
CA GLY A 95 -31.48 6.38 -2.78
C GLY A 95 -31.54 7.90 -2.92
N GLN A 96 -31.27 8.64 -1.84
CA GLN A 96 -31.24 10.11 -1.81
C GLN A 96 -29.93 10.67 -2.37
N LYS A 97 -28.90 9.82 -2.52
CA LYS A 97 -27.61 10.16 -3.11
C LYS A 97 -27.15 9.04 -4.03
N TYR A 98 -26.74 9.37 -5.25
CA TYR A 98 -26.21 8.39 -6.20
C TYR A 98 -24.88 7.81 -5.72
N SER A 99 -24.70 6.51 -5.91
CA SER A 99 -23.44 5.80 -5.67
C SER A 99 -23.30 4.67 -6.68
N GLU A 100 -22.32 4.80 -7.58
CA GLU A 100 -21.99 3.76 -8.56
C GLU A 100 -21.67 2.42 -7.88
N TYR A 101 -20.95 2.45 -6.75
CA TYR A 101 -20.66 1.25 -5.96
C TYR A 101 -21.92 0.58 -5.42
N CYS A 102 -22.90 1.35 -4.95
CA CYS A 102 -24.15 0.80 -4.44
C CYS A 102 -24.98 0.16 -5.57
N VAL A 103 -25.06 0.83 -6.73
CA VAL A 103 -25.72 0.29 -7.92
C VAL A 103 -25.07 -1.02 -8.37
N ASN A 104 -23.75 -1.05 -8.48
CA ASN A 104 -23.01 -2.24 -8.88
C ASN A 104 -23.16 -3.38 -7.87
N ALA A 105 -23.20 -3.09 -6.57
CA ALA A 105 -23.43 -4.10 -5.53
C ALA A 105 -24.84 -4.70 -5.61
N ILE A 106 -25.88 -3.87 -5.76
CA ILE A 106 -27.26 -4.33 -5.91
C ILE A 106 -27.40 -5.22 -7.15
N LYS A 107 -26.82 -4.80 -8.28
CA LYS A 107 -26.81 -5.58 -9.53
C LYS A 107 -26.21 -6.97 -9.32
N LYS A 108 -25.04 -7.05 -8.66
CA LYS A 108 -24.39 -8.33 -8.35
C LYS A 108 -25.24 -9.23 -7.44
N ILE A 109 -25.93 -8.67 -6.45
CA ILE A 109 -26.82 -9.45 -5.58
C ILE A 109 -27.98 -10.03 -6.41
N GLN A 110 -28.59 -9.22 -7.27
CA GLN A 110 -29.68 -9.66 -8.16
C GLN A 110 -29.26 -10.74 -9.17
N GLU A 111 -28.00 -10.72 -9.62
CA GLU A 111 -27.43 -11.73 -10.52
C GLU A 111 -27.20 -13.08 -9.83
N ILE A 112 -26.93 -13.08 -8.52
CA ILE A 112 -26.60 -14.30 -7.76
C ILE A 112 -27.86 -14.99 -7.20
N GLY A 113 -28.92 -14.23 -6.87
CA GLY A 113 -30.18 -14.74 -6.30
C GLY A 113 -30.18 -14.77 -4.78
#